data_AF-A0A7N0U6S3-F1
#
_entry.id   AF-A0A7N0U6S3-F1
#
_cell.length_a   1.000
_cell.length_b   1.000
_cell.length_c   1.000
_cell.angle_alpha   90.00
_cell.angle_beta   90.00
_cell.angle_gamma   90.00
#
_symmetry.space_group_name_H-M   'P 1'
#
loop_
_entity.id
_entity.type
_entity.pdbx_description
1 polymer ?
#
loop_
_entity_poly.entity_id
_entity_poly.type
_entity_poly.pdbx_seq_one_letter_code
_entity_poly.pdbx_strand_id
1 'polypeptide(L)'
;MGITGFRLREKPQTLYAGDDSHQRMAYSGDWGATAGKERLLMRGVNRIGGRLSEEENVRMSRLQGCRDSALSSSYSLFQAYCMALSSWLCLLCSLLLVTTVIFAATAQPLVPAVFIFGDSVVDAGNNNRLYTVVKANFPPYGRDFASHRATGRFCNGKLASDFTVENIGFTSYPPAYLSDEAAAGRSLLTGANFASGGSGYCDYTAKLYNAVSLSQQLEFFKQYQTRLSQVAGNANATSTISGAICLLSAGSSDFVQNYYVNPLLYRAYTPDQFSDILLQSYSVFIQVVPLGARRIGVTTLPPIGCLPASITVFGSGVDGCVQKLNRDAISFNHKLNVTSQGLRRRLSGLNLVVLDIYQPLYGLVANPSENGFAEARRACCGSGLIETSVLCNAKSVGTCANASQYVFWDGFHPTEAANRVLADSLLLAGISLIS
;
A
#
# COMPACT_ATOMS: atom_id res chain seq x y z
N MET A 1 -57.49 14.73 17.53
CA MET A 1 -57.30 13.32 17.91
C MET A 1 -56.03 12.87 17.19
N GLY A 2 -54.90 12.51 17.79
CA GLY A 2 -54.44 12.39 19.17
C GLY A 2 -52.91 12.61 19.17
N ILE A 3 -52.40 12.98 20.33
CA ILE A 3 -51.10 13.63 20.58
C ILE A 3 -50.14 12.61 21.24
N THR A 4 -48.86 12.63 20.81
CA THR A 4 -47.60 12.22 21.51
C THR A 4 -47.41 10.82 22.09
N GLY A 5 -46.16 10.32 21.99
CA GLY A 5 -45.66 9.23 22.84
C GLY A 5 -44.21 8.79 22.59
N PHE A 6 -43.23 9.69 22.76
CA PHE A 6 -41.82 9.31 22.98
C PHE A 6 -41.62 8.93 24.45
N ARG A 7 -40.93 7.82 24.74
CA ARG A 7 -40.28 7.60 26.04
C ARG A 7 -39.08 6.66 25.93
N LEU A 8 -37.89 7.27 26.00
CA LEU A 8 -36.64 6.64 26.42
C LEU A 8 -36.71 6.39 27.94
N ARG A 9 -36.19 5.26 28.40
CA ARG A 9 -35.75 5.07 29.79
C ARG A 9 -34.44 4.30 29.82
N GLU A 10 -33.40 5.01 30.21
CA GLU A 10 -32.16 4.47 30.75
C GLU A 10 -32.43 3.76 32.08
N LYS A 11 -31.61 2.74 32.37
CA LYS A 11 -31.25 2.34 33.73
C LYS A 11 -29.75 2.03 33.78
N PRO A 12 -29.02 2.55 34.79
CA PRO A 12 -27.63 2.21 35.07
C PRO A 12 -27.53 1.14 36.17
N GLN A 13 -26.49 0.32 36.15
CA GLN A 13 -25.94 -0.45 37.29
C GLN A 13 -24.55 -1.01 36.87
N THR A 14 -23.46 -0.35 37.28
CA THR A 14 -22.59 -0.64 38.45
C THR A 14 -21.63 -1.83 38.30
N LEU A 15 -20.34 -1.48 38.19
CA LEU A 15 -19.18 -1.94 38.99
C LEU A 15 -19.08 -3.44 39.33
N TYR A 16 -18.11 -4.11 38.72
CA TYR A 16 -17.25 -5.07 39.41
C TYR A 16 -15.80 -4.88 38.96
N ALA A 17 -14.95 -4.56 39.93
CA ALA A 17 -13.50 -4.58 39.82
C ALA A 17 -13.02 -6.04 39.86
N GLY A 18 -12.17 -6.41 38.91
CA GLY A 18 -11.45 -7.68 38.86
C GLY A 18 -9.98 -7.36 38.62
N ASP A 19 -9.24 -7.41 39.72
CA ASP A 19 -7.79 -7.32 39.81
C ASP A 19 -7.20 -8.63 39.25
N ASP A 20 -6.30 -8.56 38.27
CA ASP A 20 -5.42 -9.68 37.92
C ASP A 20 -4.12 -9.16 37.31
N SER A 21 -3.17 -8.96 38.21
CA SER A 21 -1.76 -8.70 37.94
C SER A 21 -1.10 -9.94 37.32
N HIS A 22 -0.89 -9.94 36.00
CA HIS A 22 0.05 -10.87 35.38
C HIS A 22 1.41 -10.20 35.12
N GLN A 23 2.41 -10.74 35.83
CA GLN A 23 3.81 -10.39 35.83
C GLN A 23 4.43 -10.32 34.43
N ARG A 24 5.00 -9.17 34.09
CA ARG A 24 6.07 -9.06 33.09
C ARG A 24 7.39 -9.43 33.77
N MET A 25 7.96 -10.58 33.41
CA MET A 25 9.37 -10.85 33.70
C MET A 25 10.24 -10.07 32.72
N ALA A 26 10.82 -8.97 33.18
CA ALA A 26 11.91 -8.28 32.53
C ALA A 26 13.22 -9.00 32.89
N TYR A 27 13.94 -9.50 31.88
CA TYR A 27 15.33 -9.92 31.99
C TYR A 27 16.21 -8.67 32.03
N SER A 28 16.83 -8.41 33.19
CA SER A 28 18.00 -7.53 33.31
C SER A 28 19.09 -8.29 34.04
N GLY A 29 20.01 -8.89 33.29
CA GLY A 29 21.23 -9.49 33.83
C GLY A 29 22.31 -8.42 33.90
N ASP A 30 22.55 -7.91 35.10
CA ASP A 30 23.66 -7.00 35.37
C ASP A 30 24.81 -7.76 36.02
N TRP A 31 26.00 -7.62 35.44
CA TRP A 31 27.24 -8.26 35.85
C TRP A 31 27.92 -7.42 36.93
N GLY A 32 28.13 -7.98 38.12
CA GLY A 32 28.78 -7.24 39.21
C GLY A 32 29.24 -8.12 40.37
N ALA A 33 30.47 -8.61 40.24
CA ALA A 33 31.46 -8.92 41.28
C ALA A 33 30.98 -9.21 42.73
N THR A 34 31.40 -10.34 43.29
CA THR A 34 32.00 -10.38 44.63
C THR A 34 32.80 -11.67 44.83
N ALA A 35 34.11 -11.56 44.61
CA ALA A 35 35.08 -12.46 45.22
C ALA A 35 35.28 -12.04 46.68
N GLY A 36 35.19 -13.00 47.61
CA GLY A 36 35.72 -12.83 48.97
C GLY A 36 34.78 -13.29 50.06
N LYS A 37 35.04 -14.49 50.59
CA LYS A 37 35.10 -14.86 52.02
C LYS A 37 34.68 -16.32 52.24
N GLU A 38 35.62 -17.25 52.04
CA GLU A 38 35.62 -18.51 52.77
C GLU A 38 37.03 -18.79 53.27
N ARG A 39 37.32 -18.25 54.45
CA ARG A 39 38.52 -18.60 55.23
C ARG A 39 38.21 -18.34 56.71
N LEU A 40 37.43 -19.22 57.34
CA LEU A 40 37.29 -19.29 58.80
C LEU A 40 36.45 -20.51 59.19
N LEU A 41 37.07 -21.70 59.16
CA LEU A 41 36.67 -22.87 59.97
C LEU A 41 37.82 -23.90 59.93
N MET A 42 39.00 -23.46 60.37
CA MET A 42 40.13 -24.34 60.72
C MET A 42 40.94 -23.68 61.85
N ARG A 43 40.38 -23.71 63.07
CA ARG A 43 41.13 -23.58 64.33
C ARG A 43 40.55 -24.61 65.31
N GLY A 44 41.40 -25.53 65.74
CA GLY A 44 41.04 -26.77 66.44
C GLY A 44 41.11 -27.90 65.42
N VAL A 45 42.24 -28.57 65.23
CA VAL A 45 42.86 -29.45 66.23
C VAL A 45 44.38 -29.41 66.02
N ASN A 46 45.11 -28.94 67.03
CA ASN A 46 46.55 -29.18 67.15
C ASN A 46 46.74 -29.93 68.46
N ARG A 47 46.59 -31.25 68.42
CA ARG A 47 47.16 -32.17 69.41
C ARG A 47 47.07 -33.61 68.89
N ILE A 48 48.19 -34.30 69.06
CA ILE A 48 48.48 -35.72 68.78
C ILE A 48 49.06 -35.94 67.38
N GLY A 49 50.37 -36.14 67.38
CA GLY A 49 51.16 -36.44 66.20
C GLY A 49 50.86 -37.82 65.61
N GLY A 50 50.87 -37.87 64.29
CA GLY A 50 50.92 -39.08 63.49
C GLY A 50 51.74 -38.75 62.24
N ARG A 51 52.94 -39.30 62.17
CA ARG A 51 53.93 -39.14 61.11
C ARG A 51 53.38 -39.79 59.83
N LEU A 52 52.75 -39.01 58.94
CA LEU A 52 52.58 -39.44 57.55
C LEU A 52 53.96 -39.46 56.90
N SER A 53 54.28 -40.54 56.21
CA SER A 53 55.60 -40.75 55.63
C SER A 53 55.88 -39.71 54.54
N GLU A 54 57.14 -39.31 54.40
CA GLU A 54 57.59 -38.34 53.38
C GLU A 54 57.25 -38.80 51.95
N GLU A 55 57.09 -40.12 51.75
CA GLU A 55 56.63 -40.72 50.49
C GLU A 55 55.14 -40.46 50.19
N GLU A 56 54.25 -40.43 51.18
CA GLU A 56 52.82 -40.17 50.96
C GLU A 56 52.55 -38.71 50.56
N ASN A 57 53.29 -37.76 51.14
CA ASN A 57 53.20 -36.35 50.77
C ASN A 57 53.68 -36.09 49.33
N VAL A 58 54.77 -36.74 48.91
CA VAL A 58 55.26 -36.64 47.51
C VAL A 58 54.26 -37.28 46.54
N ARG A 59 53.62 -38.38 46.91
CA ARG A 59 52.60 -39.06 46.08
C ARG A 59 51.33 -38.22 45.95
N MET A 60 50.87 -37.58 47.02
CA MET A 60 49.73 -36.66 47.01
C MET A 60 50.00 -35.40 46.18
N SER A 61 51.18 -34.79 46.28
CA SER A 61 51.56 -33.65 45.42
C SER A 61 51.65 -34.02 43.93
N ARG A 62 52.14 -35.22 43.59
CA ARG A 62 52.14 -35.70 42.19
C ARG A 62 50.72 -35.96 41.67
N LEU A 63 49.84 -36.53 42.50
CA LEU A 63 48.43 -36.75 42.15
C LEU A 63 47.68 -35.42 41.96
N GLN A 64 47.96 -34.40 42.79
CA GLN A 64 47.41 -33.06 42.64
C GLN A 64 47.88 -32.40 41.33
N GLY A 65 49.18 -32.46 41.01
CA GLY A 65 49.73 -31.93 39.77
C GLY A 65 49.20 -32.61 38.51
N CYS A 66 49.00 -33.93 38.54
CA CYS A 66 48.33 -34.66 37.46
C CYS A 66 46.87 -34.23 37.31
N ARG A 67 46.13 -34.04 38.41
CA ARG A 67 44.74 -33.58 38.39
C ARG A 67 44.60 -32.18 37.79
N ASP A 68 45.47 -31.26 38.18
CA ASP A 68 45.46 -29.87 37.69
C ASP A 68 45.84 -29.79 36.20
N SER A 69 46.80 -30.59 35.74
CA SER A 69 47.16 -30.70 34.32
C SER A 69 46.06 -31.34 33.45
N ALA A 70 45.33 -32.32 33.99
CA ALA A 70 44.21 -32.97 33.30
C ALA A 70 43.01 -32.02 33.19
N LEU A 71 42.75 -31.23 34.24
CA LEU A 71 41.77 -30.15 34.23
C LEU A 71 42.14 -29.07 33.21
N SER A 72 43.38 -28.57 33.17
CA SER A 72 43.77 -27.54 32.20
C SER A 72 43.64 -28.01 30.75
N SER A 73 44.02 -29.27 30.47
CA SER A 73 43.89 -29.88 29.14
C SER A 73 42.42 -30.04 28.72
N SER A 74 41.54 -30.39 29.64
CA SER A 74 40.10 -30.54 29.36
C SER A 74 39.40 -29.19 29.20
N TYR A 75 39.80 -28.15 29.94
CA TYR A 75 39.35 -26.77 29.73
C TYR A 75 39.78 -26.21 28.37
N SER A 76 41.01 -26.46 27.92
CA SER A 76 41.48 -26.02 26.60
C SER A 76 40.75 -26.72 25.44
N LEU A 77 40.44 -28.02 25.59
CA LEU A 77 39.65 -28.76 24.60
C LEU A 77 38.20 -28.25 24.56
N PHE A 78 37.61 -27.97 25.72
CA PHE A 78 36.27 -27.40 25.82
C PHE A 78 36.21 -26.00 25.18
N GLN A 79 37.18 -25.12 25.45
CA GLN A 79 37.27 -23.81 24.80
C GLN A 79 37.44 -23.91 23.28
N ALA A 80 38.30 -24.80 22.80
CA ALA A 80 38.47 -25.03 21.36
C ALA A 80 37.17 -25.54 20.72
N TYR A 81 36.43 -26.42 21.40
CA TYR A 81 35.14 -26.93 20.93
C TYR A 81 34.07 -25.83 20.88
N CYS A 82 34.00 -24.96 21.91
CA CYS A 82 33.10 -23.81 21.93
C CYS A 82 33.44 -22.77 20.84
N MET A 83 34.71 -22.46 20.62
CA MET A 83 35.15 -21.55 19.56
C MET A 83 34.84 -22.11 18.18
N ALA A 84 35.07 -23.40 17.96
CA ALA A 84 34.67 -24.08 16.74
C ALA A 84 33.14 -24.03 16.55
N LEU A 85 32.35 -24.41 17.56
CA LEU A 85 30.88 -24.35 17.48
C LEU A 85 30.37 -22.95 17.15
N SER A 86 30.93 -21.91 17.79
CA SER A 86 30.55 -20.51 17.53
C SER A 86 30.87 -20.09 16.10
N SER A 87 32.02 -20.52 15.57
CA SER A 87 32.44 -20.23 14.19
C SER A 87 31.55 -20.95 13.17
N TRP A 88 31.18 -22.21 13.44
CA TRP A 88 30.21 -22.96 12.64
C TRP A 88 28.83 -22.32 12.67
N LEU A 89 28.35 -21.85 13.82
CA LEU A 89 27.09 -21.12 13.94
C LEU A 89 27.11 -19.82 13.15
N CYS A 90 28.18 -19.03 13.25
CA CYS A 90 28.35 -17.79 12.50
C CYS A 90 28.36 -18.05 10.98
N LEU A 91 29.10 -19.07 10.52
CA LEU A 91 29.12 -19.46 9.11
C LEU A 91 27.73 -19.89 8.62
N LEU A 92 26.99 -20.67 9.43
CA LEU A 92 25.63 -21.09 9.10
C LEU A 92 24.68 -19.88 9.02
N CYS A 93 24.76 -18.95 9.96
CA CYS A 93 24.00 -17.70 9.96
C CYS A 93 24.36 -16.81 8.77
N SER A 94 25.63 -16.67 8.42
CA SER A 94 26.07 -15.93 7.24
C SER A 94 25.61 -16.58 5.94
N LEU A 95 25.64 -17.90 5.85
CA LEU A 95 25.14 -18.63 4.69
C LEU A 95 23.61 -18.50 4.57
N LEU A 96 22.87 -18.61 5.67
CA LEU A 96 21.44 -18.33 5.74
C LEU A 96 21.13 -16.90 5.30
N LEU A 97 21.88 -15.90 5.81
CA LEU A 97 21.72 -14.51 5.41
C LEU A 97 21.97 -14.32 3.90
N VAL A 98 23.08 -14.86 3.38
CA VAL A 98 23.42 -14.79 1.95
C VAL A 98 22.35 -15.46 1.10
N THR A 99 21.86 -16.63 1.48
CA THR A 99 20.77 -17.30 0.75
C THR A 99 19.48 -16.49 0.79
N THR A 100 19.07 -15.93 1.93
CA THR A 100 17.89 -15.06 2.00
C THR A 100 18.01 -13.80 1.14
N VAL A 101 19.20 -13.18 1.09
CA VAL A 101 19.48 -12.02 0.24
C VAL A 101 19.44 -12.39 -1.24
N ILE A 102 19.99 -13.55 -1.63
CA ILE A 102 19.95 -14.04 -3.01
C ILE A 102 18.52 -14.34 -3.45
N PHE A 103 17.72 -15.04 -2.63
CA PHE A 103 16.32 -15.34 -2.95
C PHE A 103 15.45 -14.07 -3.05
N ALA A 104 15.67 -13.09 -2.17
CA ALA A 104 14.99 -11.79 -2.24
C ALA A 104 15.38 -11.00 -3.50
N ALA A 105 16.63 -11.09 -3.96
CA ALA A 105 17.09 -10.46 -5.20
C ALA A 105 16.53 -11.10 -6.49
N THR A 106 15.92 -12.29 -6.38
CA THR A 106 15.33 -13.04 -7.51
C THR A 106 13.82 -13.24 -7.40
N ALA A 107 13.14 -12.53 -6.48
CA ALA A 107 11.70 -12.66 -6.33
C ALA A 107 11.01 -12.26 -7.65
N GLN A 108 10.47 -13.26 -8.35
CA GLN A 108 9.70 -13.02 -9.56
C GLN A 108 8.37 -12.35 -9.18
N PRO A 109 7.86 -11.42 -10.00
CA PRO A 109 6.53 -10.87 -9.79
C PRO A 109 5.49 -12.00 -9.67
N LEU A 110 4.49 -11.80 -8.80
CA LEU A 110 3.45 -12.80 -8.52
C LEU A 110 2.51 -13.03 -9.71
N VAL A 111 2.50 -12.10 -10.66
CA VAL A 111 1.76 -12.17 -11.93
C VAL A 111 2.66 -11.67 -13.07
N PRO A 112 2.47 -12.13 -14.32
CA PRO A 112 3.37 -11.79 -15.42
C PRO A 112 3.28 -10.31 -15.86
N ALA A 113 2.14 -9.66 -15.68
CA ALA A 113 1.94 -8.27 -16.05
C ALA A 113 0.80 -7.60 -15.28
N VAL A 114 0.79 -6.26 -15.28
CA VAL A 114 -0.30 -5.44 -14.74
C VAL A 114 -0.78 -4.46 -15.79
N PHE A 115 -2.10 -4.41 -15.99
CA PHE A 115 -2.76 -3.44 -16.85
C PHE A 115 -3.57 -2.48 -16.01
N ILE A 116 -3.38 -1.17 -16.20
CA ILE A 116 -4.03 -0.14 -15.39
C ILE A 116 -4.91 0.72 -16.29
N PHE A 117 -6.18 0.85 -15.94
CA PHE A 117 -7.19 1.65 -16.62
C PHE A 117 -7.84 2.60 -15.63
N GLY A 118 -8.28 3.76 -16.11
CA GLY A 118 -8.94 4.71 -15.23
C GLY A 118 -8.68 6.17 -15.51
N ASP A 119 -8.81 6.94 -14.43
CA ASP A 119 -8.66 8.39 -14.40
C ASP A 119 -7.31 8.86 -13.83
N SER A 120 -7.24 10.10 -13.36
CA SER A 120 -6.02 10.73 -12.84
C SER A 120 -5.44 10.07 -11.59
N VAL A 121 -6.25 9.34 -10.80
CA VAL A 121 -5.79 8.67 -9.57
C VAL A 121 -4.78 7.57 -9.88
N VAL A 122 -4.82 7.02 -11.08
CA VAL A 122 -3.94 5.94 -11.52
C VAL A 122 -3.16 6.26 -12.80
N ASP A 123 -3.22 7.50 -13.31
CA ASP A 123 -2.49 7.91 -14.54
C ASP A 123 -0.97 8.00 -14.30
N ALA A 124 -0.20 7.26 -15.09
CA ALA A 124 1.26 7.27 -15.05
C ALA A 124 1.91 8.34 -15.95
N GLY A 125 1.11 9.11 -16.70
CA GLY A 125 1.55 10.19 -17.57
C GLY A 125 1.08 10.10 -19.02
N ASN A 126 -0.03 9.41 -19.33
CA ASN A 126 -0.57 9.39 -20.70
C ASN A 126 -0.97 10.79 -21.17
N ASN A 127 -1.47 11.63 -20.27
CA ASN A 127 -1.84 13.01 -20.56
C ASN A 127 -0.68 13.88 -21.06
N ASN A 128 0.57 13.47 -20.85
CA ASN A 128 1.75 14.21 -21.30
C ASN A 128 1.79 14.35 -22.83
N ARG A 129 1.16 13.42 -23.56
CA ARG A 129 1.12 13.39 -25.03
C ARG A 129 -0.15 14.01 -25.61
N LEU A 130 -1.02 14.56 -24.76
CA LEU A 130 -2.29 15.13 -25.17
C LEU A 130 -2.26 16.66 -25.11
N TYR A 131 -3.02 17.30 -25.99
CA TYR A 131 -3.28 18.74 -25.88
C TYR A 131 -4.42 19.00 -24.88
N THR A 132 -4.10 18.89 -23.59
CA THR A 132 -5.03 19.08 -22.48
C THR A 132 -4.43 19.97 -21.38
N VAL A 133 -5.31 20.63 -20.61
CA VAL A 133 -4.96 21.32 -19.36
C VAL A 133 -4.89 20.38 -18.16
N VAL A 134 -5.27 19.11 -18.29
CA VAL A 134 -5.20 18.10 -17.22
C VAL A 134 -3.85 17.40 -17.30
N LYS A 135 -2.81 18.02 -16.71
CA LYS A 135 -1.43 17.52 -16.72
C LYS A 135 -0.75 17.70 -15.37
N ALA A 136 0.12 16.75 -15.05
CA ALA A 136 0.96 16.76 -13.85
C ALA A 136 2.44 16.46 -14.19
N ASN A 137 2.91 16.90 -15.37
CA ASN A 137 4.27 16.68 -15.86
C ASN A 137 5.21 17.88 -15.65
N PHE A 138 4.90 18.69 -14.63
CA PHE A 138 5.69 19.84 -14.22
C PHE A 138 5.72 19.94 -12.68
N PRO A 139 6.71 20.63 -12.09
CA PRO A 139 6.77 20.84 -10.65
C PRO A 139 5.53 21.58 -10.13
N PRO A 140 5.05 21.28 -8.91
CA PRO A 140 5.72 20.49 -7.88
C PRO A 140 5.45 18.98 -7.93
N TYR A 141 4.70 18.48 -8.92
CA TYR A 141 4.43 17.05 -9.05
C TYR A 141 5.71 16.22 -9.17
N GLY A 142 5.70 15.01 -8.60
CA GLY A 142 6.84 14.08 -8.64
C GLY A 142 8.06 14.50 -7.81
N ARG A 143 7.99 15.54 -6.98
CA ARG A 143 9.11 16.00 -6.14
C ARG A 143 9.61 14.98 -5.12
N ASP A 144 8.74 14.08 -4.66
CA ASP A 144 9.04 13.03 -3.68
C ASP A 144 9.20 11.66 -4.36
N PHE A 145 8.94 11.56 -5.67
CA PHE A 145 9.29 10.39 -6.45
C PHE A 145 10.81 10.18 -6.47
N ALA A 146 11.27 8.94 -6.61
CA ALA A 146 12.70 8.61 -6.56
C ALA A 146 13.56 9.37 -7.60
N SER A 147 12.97 9.77 -8.74
CA SER A 147 13.66 10.56 -9.76
C SER A 147 13.59 12.08 -9.52
N HIS A 148 12.82 12.54 -8.54
CA HIS A 148 12.48 13.94 -8.28
C HIS A 148 11.94 14.68 -9.52
N ARG A 149 11.29 13.95 -10.43
CA ARG A 149 10.75 14.48 -11.69
C ARG A 149 9.26 14.23 -11.79
N ALA A 150 8.56 15.24 -12.30
CA ALA A 150 7.16 15.14 -12.67
C ALA A 150 6.97 14.17 -13.84
N THR A 151 6.40 12.99 -13.57
CA THR A 151 6.16 11.97 -14.62
C THR A 151 4.81 12.14 -15.31
N GLY A 152 3.92 12.99 -14.80
CA GLY A 152 2.50 13.02 -15.19
C GLY A 152 1.58 12.33 -14.19
N ARG A 153 2.11 11.74 -13.12
CA ARG A 153 1.33 11.28 -11.96
C ARG A 153 0.79 12.48 -11.19
N PHE A 154 -0.50 12.48 -10.88
CA PHE A 154 -1.15 13.54 -10.10
C PHE A 154 -0.84 13.42 -8.60
N CYS A 155 0.44 13.36 -8.25
CA CYS A 155 0.92 13.17 -6.89
C CYS A 155 2.30 13.82 -6.70
N ASN A 156 2.70 14.05 -5.45
CA ASN A 156 4.09 14.38 -5.13
C ASN A 156 5.06 13.23 -5.45
N GLY A 157 4.59 11.99 -5.49
CA GLY A 157 5.41 10.85 -5.83
C GLY A 157 4.60 9.65 -6.29
N LYS A 158 4.71 8.51 -5.60
CA LYS A 158 4.06 7.25 -6.00
C LYS A 158 2.54 7.29 -5.81
N LEU A 159 1.83 6.69 -6.76
CA LEU A 159 0.40 6.40 -6.67
C LEU A 159 0.15 5.09 -5.90
N ALA A 160 -1.08 4.87 -5.42
CA ALA A 160 -1.45 3.62 -4.79
C ALA A 160 -1.26 2.41 -5.73
N SER A 161 -1.44 2.62 -7.04
CA SER A 161 -1.16 1.60 -8.06
C SER A 161 0.32 1.27 -8.19
N ASP A 162 1.23 2.23 -7.99
CA ASP A 162 2.68 1.99 -8.00
C ASP A 162 3.10 1.12 -6.81
N PHE A 163 2.60 1.44 -5.60
CA PHE A 163 2.82 0.61 -4.41
C PHE A 163 2.22 -0.80 -4.58
N THR A 164 1.03 -0.91 -5.17
CA THR A 164 0.41 -2.22 -5.44
C THR A 164 1.30 -3.07 -6.36
N VAL A 165 1.88 -2.46 -7.39
CA VAL A 165 2.81 -3.12 -8.32
C VAL A 165 4.10 -3.56 -7.61
N GLU A 166 4.64 -2.75 -6.70
CA GLU A 166 5.80 -3.13 -5.87
C GLU A 166 5.48 -4.28 -4.92
N ASN A 167 4.33 -4.22 -4.26
CA ASN A 167 3.90 -5.22 -3.29
C ASN A 167 3.68 -6.61 -3.91
N ILE A 168 3.46 -6.68 -5.22
CA ILE A 168 3.36 -7.95 -5.97
C ILE A 168 4.66 -8.33 -6.71
N GLY A 169 5.78 -7.67 -6.38
CA GLY A 169 7.13 -8.11 -6.74
C GLY A 169 7.74 -7.49 -8.00
N PHE A 170 7.12 -6.47 -8.60
CA PHE A 170 7.74 -5.76 -9.73
C PHE A 170 8.76 -4.73 -9.25
N THR A 171 9.88 -4.63 -9.97
CA THR A 171 10.93 -3.62 -9.75
C THR A 171 10.76 -2.35 -10.59
N SER A 172 9.75 -2.33 -11.47
CA SER A 172 9.40 -1.21 -12.34
C SER A 172 7.88 -1.14 -12.53
N TYR A 173 7.37 0.05 -12.80
CA TYR A 173 5.93 0.28 -12.96
C TYR A 173 5.50 0.10 -14.43
N PRO A 174 4.25 -0.32 -14.70
CA PRO A 174 3.70 -0.28 -16.05
C PRO A 174 3.84 1.13 -16.66
N PRO A 175 4.49 1.27 -17.83
CA PRO A 175 4.68 2.57 -18.44
C PRO A 175 3.34 3.15 -18.91
N ALA A 176 3.23 4.48 -18.95
CA ALA A 176 2.15 5.12 -19.69
C ALA A 176 2.20 4.66 -21.16
N TYR A 177 1.11 4.10 -21.68
CA TYR A 177 1.08 3.47 -23.01
C TYR A 177 1.49 4.42 -24.14
N LEU A 178 1.20 5.73 -24.00
CA LEU A 178 1.57 6.75 -24.98
C LEU A 178 3.03 7.26 -24.85
N SER A 179 3.80 6.77 -23.87
CA SER A 179 5.18 7.22 -23.66
C SER A 179 6.18 6.68 -24.70
N ASP A 180 7.32 7.37 -24.84
CA ASP A 180 8.43 6.88 -25.68
C ASP A 180 9.00 5.56 -25.14
N GLU A 181 8.96 5.36 -23.81
CA GLU A 181 9.35 4.10 -23.18
C GLU A 181 8.45 2.94 -23.65
N ALA A 182 7.14 3.14 -23.66
CA ALA A 182 6.19 2.17 -24.20
C ALA A 182 6.41 1.99 -25.70
N ALA A 183 6.73 3.05 -26.46
CA ALA A 183 7.00 3.00 -27.89
C ALA A 183 8.15 2.03 -28.24
N ALA A 184 9.21 1.98 -27.41
CA ALA A 184 10.35 1.08 -27.58
C ALA A 184 10.02 -0.42 -27.38
N GLY A 185 8.84 -0.74 -26.82
CA GLY A 185 8.27 -2.10 -26.80
C GLY A 185 8.76 -3.02 -25.68
N ARG A 186 10.01 -2.90 -25.22
CA ARG A 186 10.56 -3.83 -24.19
C ARG A 186 9.88 -3.69 -22.83
N SER A 187 9.48 -2.48 -22.46
CA SER A 187 8.73 -2.16 -21.23
C SER A 187 7.32 -2.74 -21.23
N LEU A 188 6.78 -3.12 -22.40
CA LEU A 188 5.46 -3.72 -22.52
C LEU A 188 5.42 -5.16 -21.97
N LEU A 189 6.56 -5.83 -21.77
CA LEU A 189 6.60 -7.21 -21.29
C LEU A 189 5.96 -7.38 -19.90
N THR A 190 5.96 -6.34 -19.08
CA THR A 190 5.40 -6.32 -17.72
C THR A 190 4.05 -5.61 -17.63
N GLY A 191 3.47 -5.22 -18.76
CA GLY A 191 2.18 -4.55 -18.83
C GLY A 191 2.24 -3.09 -19.26
N ALA A 192 1.14 -2.37 -19.07
CA ALA A 192 1.02 -0.96 -19.45
C ALA A 192 -0.08 -0.25 -18.66
N ASN A 193 0.08 1.07 -18.51
CA ASN A 193 -0.90 1.95 -17.94
C ASN A 193 -1.61 2.73 -19.07
N PHE A 194 -2.92 2.56 -19.17
CA PHE A 194 -3.80 3.21 -20.15
C PHE A 194 -4.62 4.34 -19.54
N ALA A 195 -4.57 4.54 -18.22
CA ALA A 195 -5.35 5.55 -17.53
C ALA A 195 -4.99 6.96 -17.98
N SER A 196 -5.94 7.90 -17.84
CA SER A 196 -5.79 9.27 -18.32
C SER A 196 -6.52 10.24 -17.41
N GLY A 197 -5.80 11.26 -16.93
CA GLY A 197 -6.41 12.30 -16.10
C GLY A 197 -7.58 13.00 -16.78
N GLY A 198 -8.69 13.17 -16.06
CA GLY A 198 -9.94 13.70 -16.60
C GLY A 198 -10.82 12.67 -17.31
N SER A 199 -10.43 11.39 -17.32
CA SER A 199 -11.27 10.29 -17.79
C SER A 199 -12.25 9.79 -16.74
N GLY A 200 -13.14 8.87 -17.13
CA GLY A 200 -14.18 8.27 -16.31
C GLY A 200 -14.88 7.12 -17.04
N TYR A 201 -15.91 6.54 -16.43
CA TYR A 201 -16.79 5.57 -17.07
C TYR A 201 -17.60 6.19 -18.21
N CYS A 202 -17.95 7.47 -18.12
CA CYS A 202 -18.62 8.20 -19.19
C CYS A 202 -17.58 8.80 -20.14
N ASP A 203 -17.57 8.37 -21.41
CA ASP A 203 -16.66 8.93 -22.43
C ASP A 203 -16.83 10.46 -22.60
N TYR A 204 -18.01 11.00 -22.32
CA TYR A 204 -18.25 12.44 -22.37
C TYR A 204 -17.43 13.20 -21.32
N THR A 205 -17.18 12.62 -20.14
CA THR A 205 -16.31 13.20 -19.12
C THR A 205 -14.91 13.44 -19.69
N ALA A 206 -14.32 12.42 -20.32
CA ALA A 206 -13.01 12.56 -20.97
C ALA A 206 -13.01 13.61 -22.09
N LYS A 207 -14.10 13.68 -22.86
CA LYS A 207 -14.26 14.64 -23.96
C LYS A 207 -14.22 16.10 -23.48
N LEU A 208 -14.76 16.43 -22.31
CA LEU A 208 -14.72 17.78 -21.73
C LEU A 208 -13.28 18.28 -21.52
N TYR A 209 -12.36 17.35 -21.25
CA TYR A 209 -10.97 17.65 -20.89
C TYR A 209 -9.96 17.26 -21.97
N ASN A 210 -10.41 16.80 -23.14
CA ASN A 210 -9.54 16.24 -24.19
C ASN A 210 -8.61 15.13 -23.65
N ALA A 211 -9.17 14.26 -22.81
CA ALA A 211 -8.50 13.12 -22.19
C ALA A 211 -8.79 11.81 -22.96
N VAL A 212 -8.06 10.75 -22.67
CA VAL A 212 -8.31 9.41 -23.24
C VAL A 212 -9.52 8.79 -22.54
N SER A 213 -10.61 8.62 -23.28
CA SER A 213 -11.85 8.01 -22.79
C SER A 213 -11.67 6.53 -22.47
N LEU A 214 -12.48 5.94 -21.57
CA LEU A 214 -12.36 4.52 -21.21
C LEU A 214 -12.45 3.60 -22.44
N SER A 215 -13.32 3.94 -23.40
CA SER A 215 -13.40 3.24 -24.69
C SER A 215 -12.10 3.33 -25.50
N GLN A 216 -11.42 4.47 -25.51
CA GLN A 216 -10.11 4.62 -26.15
C GLN A 216 -9.01 3.86 -25.41
N GLN A 217 -9.08 3.79 -24.07
CA GLN A 217 -8.14 2.98 -23.28
C GLN A 217 -8.26 1.49 -23.64
N LEU A 218 -9.48 0.99 -23.88
CA LEU A 218 -9.71 -0.36 -24.39
C LEU A 218 -9.13 -0.57 -25.79
N GLU A 219 -9.22 0.44 -26.66
CA GLU A 219 -8.63 0.36 -28.00
C GLU A 219 -7.09 0.32 -27.94
N PHE A 220 -6.49 1.12 -27.05
CA PHE A 220 -5.07 1.05 -26.77
C PHE A 220 -4.65 -0.30 -26.19
N PHE A 221 -5.50 -0.93 -25.38
CA PHE A 221 -5.23 -2.29 -24.91
C PHE A 221 -5.21 -3.29 -26.07
N LYS A 222 -6.13 -3.22 -27.04
CA LYS A 222 -6.09 -4.10 -28.23
C LYS A 222 -4.83 -3.87 -29.06
N GLN A 223 -4.42 -2.63 -29.24
CA GLN A 223 -3.16 -2.30 -29.91
C GLN A 223 -1.96 -2.84 -29.15
N TYR A 224 -1.96 -2.72 -27.82
CA TYR A 224 -0.96 -3.29 -26.94
C TYR A 224 -0.84 -4.81 -27.15
N GLN A 225 -1.95 -5.55 -27.25
CA GLN A 225 -1.90 -7.01 -27.47
C GLN A 225 -1.12 -7.36 -28.75
N THR A 226 -1.38 -6.64 -29.84
CA THR A 226 -0.64 -6.81 -31.11
C THR A 226 0.85 -6.52 -30.93
N ARG A 227 1.19 -5.43 -30.23
CA ARG A 227 2.58 -5.02 -29.99
C ARG A 227 3.32 -6.00 -29.07
N LEU A 228 2.65 -6.51 -28.04
CA LEU A 228 3.20 -7.52 -27.16
C LEU A 228 3.49 -8.81 -27.93
N SER A 229 2.59 -9.25 -28.80
CA SER A 229 2.83 -10.42 -29.67
C SER A 229 4.04 -10.26 -30.59
N GLN A 230 4.31 -9.04 -31.08
CA GLN A 230 5.50 -8.76 -31.88
C GLN A 230 6.81 -8.86 -31.08
N VAL A 231 6.79 -8.46 -29.80
CA VAL A 231 7.98 -8.44 -28.94
C VAL A 231 8.22 -9.78 -28.24
N ALA A 232 7.17 -10.43 -27.76
CA ALA A 232 7.24 -11.64 -26.93
C ALA A 232 6.94 -12.94 -27.70
N GLY A 233 6.33 -12.84 -28.88
CA GLY A 233 5.71 -13.96 -29.60
C GLY A 233 4.30 -14.28 -29.11
N ASN A 234 3.47 -14.85 -29.99
CA ASN A 234 2.03 -15.05 -29.74
C ASN A 234 1.74 -15.87 -28.46
N ALA A 235 2.44 -16.99 -28.25
CA ALA A 235 2.19 -17.87 -27.11
C ALA A 235 2.49 -17.17 -25.78
N ASN A 236 3.65 -16.49 -25.68
CA ASN A 236 4.01 -15.72 -24.49
C ASN A 236 3.07 -14.56 -24.27
N ALA A 237 2.68 -13.82 -25.32
CA ALA A 237 1.72 -12.73 -25.21
C ALA A 237 0.37 -13.22 -24.66
N THR A 238 -0.16 -14.33 -25.16
CA THR A 238 -1.38 -14.94 -24.63
C THR A 238 -1.23 -15.33 -23.15
N SER A 239 -0.12 -15.97 -22.77
CA SER A 239 0.15 -16.36 -21.39
C SER A 239 0.31 -15.16 -20.45
N THR A 240 0.99 -14.10 -20.90
CA THR A 240 1.15 -12.86 -20.14
C THR A 240 -0.20 -12.21 -19.89
N ILE A 241 -1.03 -12.08 -20.93
CA ILE A 241 -2.33 -11.41 -20.81
C ILE A 241 -3.29 -12.23 -19.94
N SER A 242 -3.32 -13.55 -20.06
CA SER A 242 -4.24 -14.40 -19.28
C SER A 242 -3.89 -14.48 -17.80
N GLY A 243 -2.59 -14.43 -17.46
CA GLY A 243 -2.11 -14.40 -16.08
C GLY A 243 -2.09 -13.01 -15.43
N ALA A 244 -2.23 -11.94 -16.22
CA ALA A 244 -2.14 -10.56 -15.74
C ALA A 244 -3.30 -10.14 -14.83
N ILE A 245 -3.03 -9.11 -14.02
CA ILE A 245 -4.05 -8.36 -13.28
C ILE A 245 -4.42 -7.09 -14.04
N CYS A 246 -5.71 -6.84 -14.20
CA CYS A 246 -6.25 -5.56 -14.66
C CYS A 246 -6.78 -4.76 -13.47
N LEU A 247 -6.31 -3.54 -13.28
CA LEU A 247 -6.84 -2.58 -12.32
C LEU A 247 -7.67 -1.52 -13.04
N LEU A 248 -8.86 -1.23 -12.52
CA LEU A 248 -9.75 -0.19 -13.00
C LEU A 248 -10.10 0.77 -11.87
N SER A 249 -9.78 2.05 -12.03
CA SER A 249 -10.19 3.11 -11.10
C SER A 249 -10.80 4.28 -11.86
N ALA A 250 -12.13 4.45 -11.76
CA ALA A 250 -12.86 5.47 -12.49
C ALA A 250 -14.13 5.88 -11.72
N GLY A 251 -14.75 6.98 -12.15
CA GLY A 251 -16.03 7.46 -11.63
C GLY A 251 -15.93 8.77 -10.85
N SER A 252 -14.80 9.05 -10.19
CA SER A 252 -14.62 10.27 -9.40
C SER A 252 -14.77 11.52 -10.29
N SER A 253 -14.13 11.51 -11.46
CA SER A 253 -14.27 12.58 -12.47
C SER A 253 -15.69 12.67 -13.02
N ASP A 254 -16.38 11.54 -13.23
CA ASP A 254 -17.75 11.57 -13.76
C ASP A 254 -18.70 12.33 -12.84
N PHE A 255 -18.54 12.18 -11.53
CA PHE A 255 -19.32 12.93 -10.55
C PHE A 255 -18.83 14.36 -10.39
N VAL A 256 -17.57 14.54 -10.01
CA VAL A 256 -17.05 15.82 -9.50
C VAL A 256 -16.69 16.80 -10.62
N GLN A 257 -16.23 16.29 -11.76
CA GLN A 257 -15.76 17.09 -12.89
C GLN A 257 -16.75 17.13 -14.06
N ASN A 258 -17.86 16.38 -13.98
CA ASN A 258 -18.91 16.41 -15.00
C ASN A 258 -20.30 16.58 -14.39
N TYR A 259 -20.85 15.58 -13.69
CA TYR A 259 -22.24 15.61 -13.23
C TYR A 259 -22.61 16.83 -12.36
N TYR A 260 -21.83 17.15 -11.32
CA TYR A 260 -22.17 18.26 -10.41
C TYR A 260 -21.89 19.65 -10.98
N VAL A 261 -21.04 19.76 -12.01
CA VAL A 261 -20.67 21.05 -12.63
C VAL A 261 -21.39 21.29 -13.97
N ASN A 262 -22.02 20.25 -14.54
CA ASN A 262 -22.75 20.33 -15.80
C ASN A 262 -24.26 20.50 -15.53
N PRO A 263 -24.82 21.71 -15.72
CA PRO A 263 -26.21 21.99 -15.38
C PRO A 263 -27.20 21.20 -16.25
N LEU A 264 -26.81 20.81 -17.47
CA LEU A 264 -27.67 20.02 -18.36
C LEU A 264 -27.80 18.58 -17.86
N LEU A 265 -26.69 17.95 -17.49
CA LEU A 265 -26.71 16.60 -16.91
C LEU A 265 -27.38 16.58 -15.54
N TYR A 266 -27.05 17.55 -14.68
CA TYR A 266 -27.62 17.65 -13.34
C TYR A 266 -29.14 17.83 -13.35
N ARG A 267 -29.68 18.53 -14.38
CA ARG A 267 -31.13 18.67 -14.59
C ARG A 267 -31.78 17.44 -15.21
N ALA A 268 -31.07 16.74 -16.09
CA ALA A 268 -31.61 15.61 -16.84
C ALA A 268 -31.65 14.30 -16.02
N TYR A 269 -30.70 14.11 -15.10
CA TYR A 269 -30.54 12.86 -14.36
C TYR A 269 -30.37 13.11 -12.86
N THR A 270 -31.02 12.28 -12.06
CA THR A 270 -30.67 12.13 -10.64
C THR A 270 -29.31 11.43 -10.49
N PRO A 271 -28.63 11.53 -9.34
CA PRO A 271 -27.38 10.82 -9.11
C PRO A 271 -27.52 9.30 -9.26
N ASP A 272 -28.70 8.78 -8.91
CA ASP A 272 -29.04 7.36 -9.03
C ASP A 272 -29.12 6.90 -10.49
N GLN A 273 -29.83 7.67 -11.34
CA GLN A 273 -29.91 7.40 -12.79
C GLN A 273 -28.57 7.58 -13.48
N PHE A 274 -27.79 8.60 -13.09
CA PHE A 274 -26.45 8.79 -13.63
C PHE A 274 -25.54 7.61 -13.28
N SER A 275 -25.65 7.09 -12.05
CA SER A 275 -24.93 5.87 -11.65
C SER A 275 -25.26 4.67 -12.55
N ASP A 276 -26.52 4.50 -12.96
CA ASP A 276 -26.91 3.41 -13.88
C ASP A 276 -26.24 3.55 -15.25
N ILE A 277 -26.10 4.78 -15.75
CA ILE A 277 -25.37 5.06 -17.01
C ILE A 277 -23.89 4.68 -16.88
N LEU A 278 -23.24 5.06 -15.78
CA LEU A 278 -21.83 4.71 -15.55
C LEU A 278 -21.65 3.18 -15.41
N LEU A 279 -22.59 2.50 -14.74
CA LEU A 279 -22.54 1.05 -14.55
C LEU A 279 -22.77 0.27 -15.84
N GLN A 280 -23.47 0.85 -16.82
CA GLN A 280 -23.55 0.28 -18.15
C GLN A 280 -22.18 0.30 -18.83
N SER A 281 -21.46 1.43 -18.80
CA SER A 281 -20.09 1.51 -19.33
C SER A 281 -19.13 0.56 -18.60
N TYR A 282 -19.21 0.50 -17.27
CA TYR A 282 -18.45 -0.45 -16.46
C TYR A 282 -18.74 -1.90 -16.88
N SER A 283 -20.01 -2.26 -17.04
CA SER A 283 -20.40 -3.61 -17.46
C SER A 283 -19.87 -3.97 -18.84
N VAL A 284 -19.87 -3.01 -19.78
CA VAL A 284 -19.27 -3.19 -21.11
C VAL A 284 -17.76 -3.38 -20.99
N PHE A 285 -17.07 -2.56 -20.21
CA PHE A 285 -15.63 -2.70 -19.97
C PHE A 285 -15.29 -4.09 -19.43
N ILE A 286 -15.99 -4.56 -18.41
CA ILE A 286 -15.76 -5.89 -17.82
C ILE A 286 -16.10 -7.03 -18.79
N GLN A 287 -16.97 -6.82 -19.77
CA GLN A 287 -17.25 -7.83 -20.82
C GLN A 287 -16.22 -7.82 -21.95
N VAL A 288 -15.57 -6.68 -22.22
CA VAL A 288 -14.61 -6.50 -23.33
C VAL A 288 -13.15 -6.71 -22.90
N VAL A 289 -12.72 -6.27 -21.71
CA VAL A 289 -11.36 -6.57 -21.19
C VAL A 289 -11.03 -8.06 -21.15
N PRO A 290 -12.00 -8.98 -20.98
CA PRO A 290 -11.82 -10.41 -21.19
C PRO A 290 -11.37 -10.87 -22.59
N LEU A 291 -10.94 -9.98 -23.50
CA LEU A 291 -10.08 -10.34 -24.64
C LEU A 291 -8.69 -10.91 -24.23
N GLY A 292 -8.52 -11.30 -22.96
CA GLY A 292 -7.52 -12.27 -22.52
C GLY A 292 -7.34 -12.25 -21.00
N ALA A 293 -7.44 -11.07 -20.37
CA ALA A 293 -7.29 -10.93 -18.93
C ALA A 293 -8.53 -11.42 -18.18
N ARG A 294 -8.34 -12.11 -17.06
CA ARG A 294 -9.44 -12.67 -16.24
C ARG A 294 -9.42 -12.25 -14.79
N ARG A 295 -8.34 -11.63 -14.32
CA ARG A 295 -8.18 -11.14 -12.94
C ARG A 295 -8.34 -9.63 -12.94
N ILE A 296 -9.48 -9.13 -12.49
CA ILE A 296 -9.83 -7.72 -12.55
C ILE A 296 -10.11 -7.18 -11.15
N GLY A 297 -9.35 -6.19 -10.72
CA GLY A 297 -9.65 -5.35 -9.55
C GLY A 297 -10.32 -4.05 -10.00
N VAL A 298 -11.49 -3.73 -9.46
CA VAL A 298 -12.15 -2.44 -9.68
C VAL A 298 -12.26 -1.69 -8.36
N THR A 299 -11.84 -0.42 -8.32
CA THR A 299 -11.98 0.37 -7.09
C THR A 299 -13.40 0.90 -6.95
N THR A 300 -13.87 1.01 -5.71
CA THR A 300 -15.02 1.86 -5.39
C THR A 300 -14.72 3.33 -5.68
N LEU A 301 -15.73 4.19 -5.64
CA LEU A 301 -15.52 5.62 -5.46
C LEU A 301 -14.95 5.92 -4.07
N PRO A 302 -14.05 6.90 -3.96
CA PRO A 302 -13.62 7.43 -2.67
C PRO A 302 -14.74 8.25 -1.99
N PRO A 303 -14.57 8.73 -0.76
CA PRO A 303 -15.42 9.76 -0.17
C PRO A 303 -15.27 11.09 -0.92
N ILE A 304 -15.88 11.21 -2.10
CA ILE A 304 -15.73 12.35 -3.01
C ILE A 304 -16.16 13.69 -2.40
N GLY A 305 -17.02 13.67 -1.38
CA GLY A 305 -17.41 14.87 -0.62
C GLY A 305 -16.35 15.34 0.38
N CYS A 306 -15.32 14.53 0.65
CA CYS A 306 -14.21 14.88 1.53
C CYS A 306 -12.98 15.44 0.80
N LEU A 307 -13.00 15.45 -0.53
CA LEU A 307 -11.88 16.01 -1.32
C LEU A 307 -11.81 17.53 -1.09
N PRO A 308 -10.62 18.15 -0.94
CA PRO A 308 -10.50 19.58 -0.65
C PRO A 308 -11.25 20.48 -1.64
N ALA A 309 -11.14 20.19 -2.94
CA ALA A 309 -11.87 20.92 -3.98
C ALA A 309 -13.38 20.72 -3.90
N SER A 310 -13.85 19.51 -3.57
CA SER A 310 -15.28 19.24 -3.39
C SER A 310 -15.85 20.01 -2.19
N ILE A 311 -15.12 20.07 -1.08
CA ILE A 311 -15.51 20.85 0.11
C ILE A 311 -15.60 22.34 -0.27
N THR A 312 -14.58 22.85 -0.95
CA THR A 312 -14.51 24.25 -1.35
C THR A 312 -15.63 24.64 -2.31
N VAL A 313 -15.89 23.84 -3.35
CA VAL A 313 -16.83 24.16 -4.41
C VAL A 313 -18.28 23.87 -4.02
N PHE A 314 -18.54 22.74 -3.34
CA PHE A 314 -19.90 22.26 -3.07
C PHE A 314 -20.31 22.33 -1.60
N GLY A 315 -19.38 22.64 -0.69
CA GLY A 315 -19.65 22.65 0.74
C GLY A 315 -20.47 23.83 1.24
N SER A 316 -20.56 24.94 0.48
CA SER A 316 -21.30 26.14 0.91
C SER A 316 -20.89 26.64 2.32
N GLY A 317 -19.61 26.52 2.65
CA GLY A 317 -19.05 26.95 3.95
C GLY A 317 -19.22 25.95 5.11
N VAL A 318 -19.66 24.72 4.86
CA VAL A 318 -19.68 23.67 5.89
C VAL A 318 -18.26 23.29 6.33
N ASP A 319 -18.09 23.12 7.64
CA ASP A 319 -16.84 22.65 8.25
C ASP A 319 -16.81 21.11 8.23
N GLY A 320 -16.53 20.52 7.06
CA GLY A 320 -16.41 19.08 6.89
C GLY A 320 -16.76 18.58 5.50
N CYS A 321 -16.88 17.25 5.38
CA CYS A 321 -17.21 16.63 4.10
C CYS A 321 -18.63 16.97 3.64
N VAL A 322 -18.80 17.14 2.33
CA VAL A 322 -20.10 17.36 1.69
C VAL A 322 -20.92 16.07 1.73
N GLN A 323 -21.83 15.96 2.71
CA GLN A 323 -22.57 14.71 2.98
C GLN A 323 -23.38 14.20 1.78
N LYS A 324 -23.94 15.11 0.95
CA LYS A 324 -24.68 14.72 -0.27
C LYS A 324 -23.80 13.92 -1.22
N LEU A 325 -22.61 14.44 -1.51
CA LEU A 325 -21.62 13.80 -2.39
C LEU A 325 -21.17 12.44 -1.84
N ASN A 326 -20.93 12.35 -0.53
CA ASN A 326 -20.56 11.09 0.11
C ASN A 326 -21.69 10.04 0.07
N ARG A 327 -22.96 10.45 0.23
CA ARG A 327 -24.12 9.55 0.08
C ARG A 327 -24.25 9.04 -1.35
N ASP A 328 -24.07 9.92 -2.33
CA ASP A 328 -24.12 9.56 -3.75
C ASP A 328 -22.99 8.55 -4.08
N ALA A 329 -21.78 8.75 -3.56
CA ALA A 329 -20.67 7.79 -3.70
C ALA A 329 -20.95 6.42 -3.04
N ILE A 330 -21.50 6.40 -1.82
CA ILE A 330 -21.88 5.15 -1.14
C ILE A 330 -22.95 4.40 -1.95
N SER A 331 -23.94 5.12 -2.48
CA SER A 331 -25.00 4.52 -3.32
C SER A 331 -24.42 3.91 -4.59
N PHE A 332 -23.54 4.64 -5.29
CA PHE A 332 -22.82 4.12 -6.45
C PHE A 332 -22.01 2.87 -6.10
N ASN A 333 -21.26 2.89 -4.99
CA ASN A 333 -20.44 1.76 -4.55
C ASN A 333 -21.28 0.50 -4.27
N HIS A 334 -22.47 0.67 -3.69
CA HIS A 334 -23.42 -0.42 -3.53
C HIS A 334 -23.85 -0.99 -4.88
N LYS A 335 -24.26 -0.13 -5.84
CA LYS A 335 -24.65 -0.58 -7.18
C LYS A 335 -23.48 -1.23 -7.94
N LEU A 336 -22.25 -0.73 -7.80
CA LEU A 336 -21.03 -1.32 -8.35
C LEU A 336 -20.83 -2.75 -7.84
N ASN A 337 -20.97 -2.97 -6.53
CA ASN A 337 -20.84 -4.29 -5.93
C ASN A 337 -21.92 -5.27 -6.45
N VAL A 338 -23.19 -4.84 -6.48
CA VAL A 338 -24.30 -5.64 -7.02
C VAL A 338 -24.05 -6.00 -8.49
N THR A 339 -23.61 -5.02 -9.30
CA THR A 339 -23.30 -5.21 -10.72
C THR A 339 -22.15 -6.20 -10.90
N SER A 340 -21.09 -6.05 -10.10
CA SER A 340 -19.92 -6.94 -10.09
C SER A 340 -20.31 -8.39 -9.75
N GLN A 341 -21.20 -8.59 -8.78
CA GLN A 341 -21.75 -9.91 -8.45
C GLN A 341 -22.58 -10.50 -9.60
N GLY A 342 -23.34 -9.66 -10.31
CA GLY A 342 -24.05 -10.06 -11.52
C GLY A 342 -23.11 -10.52 -12.63
N LEU A 343 -22.04 -9.74 -12.87
CA LEU A 343 -21.03 -10.04 -13.90
C LEU A 343 -20.27 -11.33 -13.59
N ARG A 344 -19.84 -11.54 -12.34
CA ARG A 344 -19.20 -12.80 -11.91
C ARG A 344 -20.04 -14.04 -12.18
N ARG A 345 -21.36 -13.95 -11.96
CA ARG A 345 -22.29 -15.06 -12.24
C ARG A 345 -22.48 -15.31 -13.74
N ARG A 346 -22.38 -14.28 -14.57
CA ARG A 346 -22.61 -14.35 -16.02
C ARG A 346 -21.36 -14.72 -16.82
N LEU A 347 -20.17 -14.36 -16.35
CA LEU A 347 -18.92 -14.48 -17.09
C LEU A 347 -18.05 -15.59 -16.48
N SER A 348 -18.08 -16.76 -17.11
CA SER A 348 -17.28 -17.91 -16.67
C SER A 348 -15.78 -17.61 -16.69
N GLY A 349 -15.08 -18.02 -15.64
CA GLY A 349 -13.63 -17.81 -15.47
C GLY A 349 -13.23 -16.37 -15.11
N LEU A 350 -14.18 -15.45 -14.90
CA LEU A 350 -13.88 -14.10 -14.42
C LEU A 350 -13.61 -14.10 -12.91
N ASN A 351 -12.42 -13.66 -12.54
CA ASN A 351 -12.07 -13.30 -11.17
C ASN A 351 -12.15 -11.77 -11.04
N LEU A 352 -13.26 -11.28 -10.48
CA LEU A 352 -13.53 -9.86 -10.35
C LEU A 352 -13.67 -9.50 -8.87
N VAL A 353 -12.82 -8.55 -8.42
CA VAL A 353 -12.77 -8.07 -7.04
C VAL A 353 -13.11 -6.59 -7.01
N VAL A 354 -14.01 -6.21 -6.11
CA VAL A 354 -14.26 -4.80 -5.79
C VAL A 354 -13.33 -4.41 -4.65
N LEU A 355 -12.50 -3.41 -4.89
CA LEU A 355 -11.48 -2.89 -3.98
C LEU A 355 -12.03 -1.63 -3.30
N ASP A 356 -12.31 -1.72 -2.00
CA ASP A 356 -12.88 -0.60 -1.24
C ASP A 356 -11.80 0.44 -0.89
N ILE A 357 -11.81 1.55 -1.63
CA ILE A 357 -10.98 2.72 -1.34
C ILE A 357 -11.75 3.79 -0.56
N TYR A 358 -13.05 3.61 -0.34
CA TYR A 358 -13.87 4.58 0.38
C TYR A 358 -13.48 4.61 1.84
N GLN A 359 -13.54 3.46 2.52
CA GLN A 359 -13.33 3.38 3.96
C GLN A 359 -11.90 3.78 4.37
N PRO A 360 -10.83 3.31 3.70
CA PRO A 360 -9.48 3.72 4.05
C PRO A 360 -9.26 5.23 3.92
N LEU A 361 -9.67 5.84 2.81
CA LEU A 361 -9.50 7.29 2.63
C LEU A 361 -10.40 8.09 3.58
N TYR A 362 -11.62 7.63 3.85
CA TYR A 362 -12.49 8.27 4.82
C TYR A 362 -11.88 8.22 6.23
N GLY A 363 -11.27 7.10 6.62
CA GLY A 363 -10.55 6.95 7.88
C GLY A 363 -9.39 7.94 8.01
N LEU A 364 -8.58 8.11 6.95
CA LEU A 364 -7.52 9.12 6.90
C LEU A 364 -8.05 10.55 7.10
N VAL A 365 -9.24 10.85 6.59
CA VAL A 365 -9.86 12.16 6.73
C VAL A 365 -10.51 12.37 8.09
N ALA A 366 -11.13 11.32 8.65
CA ALA A 366 -11.83 11.38 9.93
C ALA A 366 -10.84 11.45 11.10
N ASN A 367 -9.77 10.64 11.07
CA ASN A 367 -8.78 10.50 12.13
C ASN A 367 -7.35 10.54 11.56
N PRO A 368 -6.88 11.68 11.00
CA PRO A 368 -5.59 11.74 10.32
C PRO A 368 -4.39 11.36 11.19
N SER A 369 -4.43 11.70 12.48
CA SER A 369 -3.34 11.46 13.42
C SER A 369 -3.07 9.97 13.68
N GLU A 370 -4.06 9.09 13.52
CA GLU A 370 -3.89 7.63 13.68
C GLU A 370 -2.92 7.04 12.65
N ASN A 371 -2.75 7.71 11.52
CA ASN A 371 -1.84 7.30 10.44
C ASN A 371 -0.71 8.31 10.21
N GLY A 372 -0.45 9.20 11.19
CA GLY A 372 0.66 10.16 11.14
C GLY A 372 0.43 11.40 10.29
N PHE A 373 -0.80 11.65 9.84
CA PHE A 373 -1.16 12.88 9.13
C PHE A 373 -1.56 13.99 10.10
N ALA A 374 -1.14 15.22 9.79
CA ALA A 374 -1.52 16.42 10.52
C ALA A 374 -2.65 17.19 9.83
N GLU A 375 -2.77 17.07 8.50
CA GLU A 375 -3.72 17.82 7.69
C GLU A 375 -4.46 16.91 6.71
N ALA A 376 -5.79 16.98 6.71
CA ALA A 376 -6.66 16.16 5.86
C ALA A 376 -7.84 16.92 5.25
N ARG A 377 -7.98 18.21 5.54
CA ARG A 377 -8.98 19.13 4.99
C ARG A 377 -8.40 19.95 3.85
N ARG A 378 -7.14 20.34 3.95
CA ARG A 378 -6.41 21.08 2.91
C ARG A 378 -5.42 20.16 2.21
N ALA A 379 -5.20 20.41 0.93
CA ALA A 379 -4.11 19.78 0.20
C ALA A 379 -2.77 20.46 0.48
N CYS A 380 -1.68 19.75 0.23
CA CYS A 380 -0.33 20.31 0.33
C CYS A 380 -0.09 21.42 -0.70
N CYS A 381 -0.63 21.33 -1.90
CA CYS A 381 -0.31 22.25 -3.00
C CYS A 381 -1.07 23.58 -2.94
N GLY A 382 -0.36 24.69 -3.11
CA GLY A 382 -0.94 26.04 -3.16
C GLY A 382 -1.66 26.41 -1.86
N SER A 383 -2.85 27.00 -1.97
CA SER A 383 -3.72 27.21 -0.80
C SER A 383 -4.26 25.89 -0.24
N GLY A 384 -4.26 24.82 -1.02
CA GLY A 384 -4.78 23.52 -0.62
C GLY A 384 -6.31 23.42 -0.70
N LEU A 385 -6.97 24.35 -1.39
CA LEU A 385 -8.43 24.41 -1.46
C LEU A 385 -8.97 23.89 -2.79
N ILE A 386 -8.35 24.25 -3.91
CA ILE A 386 -8.86 23.88 -5.25
C ILE A 386 -7.75 23.56 -6.25
N GLU A 387 -6.50 23.89 -5.92
CA GLU A 387 -5.36 23.76 -6.81
C GLU A 387 -5.18 22.30 -7.22
N THR A 388 -5.30 22.04 -8.51
CA THR A 388 -4.97 20.77 -9.16
C THR A 388 -4.48 21.08 -10.57
N SER A 389 -3.75 20.14 -11.17
CA SER A 389 -3.22 20.27 -12.51
C SER A 389 -2.46 21.60 -12.67
N VAL A 390 -2.75 22.40 -13.70
CA VAL A 390 -2.13 23.70 -13.96
C VAL A 390 -2.25 24.71 -12.82
N LEU A 391 -3.23 24.56 -11.91
CA LEU A 391 -3.36 25.42 -10.73
C LEU A 391 -2.40 25.01 -9.60
N CYS A 392 -1.94 23.76 -9.60
CA CYS A 392 -0.87 23.26 -8.74
C CYS A 392 0.45 23.26 -9.52
N ASN A 393 1.18 24.37 -9.49
CA ASN A 393 2.41 24.56 -10.26
C ASN A 393 3.52 25.18 -9.38
N ALA A 394 4.73 25.33 -9.94
CA ALA A 394 5.89 25.84 -9.22
C ALA A 394 5.71 27.23 -8.59
N LYS A 395 4.71 28.01 -9.03
CA LYS A 395 4.37 29.34 -8.52
C LYS A 395 3.20 29.32 -7.52
N SER A 396 2.64 28.16 -7.20
CA SER A 396 1.53 28.02 -6.25
C SER A 396 2.03 28.31 -4.83
N VAL A 397 1.83 29.56 -4.40
CA VAL A 397 2.17 30.05 -3.06
C VAL A 397 1.42 29.25 -2.00
N GLY A 398 2.12 28.86 -0.94
CA GLY A 398 1.55 28.05 0.16
C GLY A 398 1.80 26.55 0.03
N THR A 399 2.40 26.10 -1.08
CA THR A 399 2.76 24.67 -1.24
C THR A 399 3.61 24.19 -0.06
N CYS A 400 3.14 23.15 0.62
CA CYS A 400 3.71 22.68 1.88
C CYS A 400 5.15 22.17 1.71
N ALA A 401 5.96 22.31 2.77
CA ALA A 401 7.34 21.81 2.80
C ALA A 401 7.40 20.28 2.98
N ASN A 402 6.50 19.70 3.78
CA ASN A 402 6.49 18.27 4.07
C ASN A 402 5.14 17.63 3.68
N ALA A 403 5.09 16.97 2.52
CA ALA A 403 3.86 16.33 2.03
C ALA A 403 3.47 15.08 2.84
N SER A 404 4.38 14.46 3.60
CA SER A 404 4.05 13.27 4.40
C SER A 404 3.05 13.54 5.53
N GLN A 405 2.86 14.80 5.91
CA GLN A 405 1.90 15.22 6.93
C GLN A 405 0.50 15.51 6.37
N TYR A 406 0.32 15.43 5.05
CA TYR A 406 -0.93 15.77 4.37
C TYR A 406 -1.57 14.52 3.75
N VAL A 407 -2.88 14.36 3.90
CA VAL A 407 -3.62 13.30 3.19
C VAL A 407 -3.70 13.60 1.70
N PHE A 408 -3.93 14.86 1.32
CA PHE A 408 -4.10 15.28 -0.07
C PHE A 408 -2.90 16.06 -0.59
N TRP A 409 -2.44 15.70 -1.79
CA TRP A 409 -1.39 16.42 -2.50
C TRP A 409 -1.94 17.69 -3.13
N ASP A 410 -3.03 17.57 -3.87
CA ASP A 410 -3.73 18.66 -4.54
C ASP A 410 -5.24 18.57 -4.21
N GLY A 411 -6.08 19.41 -4.84
CA GLY A 411 -7.51 19.49 -4.55
C GLY A 411 -8.31 18.19 -4.70
N PHE A 412 -7.76 17.16 -5.36
CA PHE A 412 -8.44 15.88 -5.59
C PHE A 412 -7.61 14.66 -5.21
N HIS A 413 -6.28 14.73 -5.32
CA HIS A 413 -5.44 13.55 -5.31
C HIS A 413 -4.71 13.35 -3.96
N PRO A 414 -4.58 12.10 -3.48
CA PRO A 414 -3.81 11.81 -2.27
C PRO A 414 -2.30 12.08 -2.45
N THR A 415 -1.61 12.33 -1.33
CA THR A 415 -0.14 12.33 -1.31
C THR A 415 0.43 10.93 -1.47
N GLU A 416 1.72 10.81 -1.76
CA GLU A 416 2.42 9.52 -1.76
C GLU A 416 2.24 8.78 -0.42
N ALA A 417 2.31 9.50 0.70
CA ALA A 417 2.15 8.93 2.03
C ALA A 417 0.74 8.34 2.21
N ALA A 418 -0.31 9.07 1.81
CA ALA A 418 -1.68 8.56 1.83
C ALA A 418 -1.87 7.39 0.85
N ASN A 419 -1.33 7.49 -0.36
CA ASN A 419 -1.36 6.42 -1.37
C ASN A 419 -0.73 5.11 -0.87
N ARG A 420 0.32 5.17 -0.04
CA ARG A 420 0.88 3.99 0.60
C ARG A 420 -0.13 3.32 1.52
N VAL A 421 -0.76 4.09 2.42
CA VAL A 421 -1.78 3.54 3.33
C VAL A 421 -2.96 2.94 2.55
N LEU A 422 -3.40 3.61 1.48
CA LEU A 422 -4.45 3.09 0.61
C LEU A 422 -4.04 1.77 -0.05
N ALA A 423 -2.84 1.69 -0.63
CA ALA A 423 -2.35 0.46 -1.25
C ALA A 423 -2.25 -0.70 -0.24
N ASP A 424 -1.69 -0.43 0.94
CA ASP A 424 -1.51 -1.44 1.98
C ASP A 424 -2.86 -1.96 2.49
N SER A 425 -3.86 -1.10 2.61
CA SER A 425 -5.22 -1.49 3.02
C SER A 425 -5.93 -2.44 2.04
N LEU A 426 -5.53 -2.41 0.77
CA LEU A 426 -6.13 -3.23 -0.29
C LEU A 426 -5.44 -4.58 -0.48
N LEU A 427 -4.29 -4.82 0.15
CA LEU A 427 -3.50 -6.03 -0.07
C LEU A 427 -4.31 -7.30 0.18
N LEU A 428 -4.98 -7.40 1.32
CA LEU A 428 -5.77 -8.58 1.67
C LEU A 428 -6.94 -8.82 0.72
N ALA A 429 -7.63 -7.74 0.30
CA ALA A 429 -8.71 -7.83 -0.67
C ALA A 429 -8.18 -8.27 -2.05
N GLY A 430 -6.97 -7.83 -2.41
CA GLY A 430 -6.33 -8.13 -3.69
C GLY A 430 -5.71 -9.53 -3.79
N ILE A 431 -5.47 -10.25 -2.67
CA ILE A 431 -4.84 -11.59 -2.69
C ILE A 431 -5.57 -12.55 -3.64
N SER A 432 -6.90 -12.49 -3.69
CA SER A 432 -7.66 -13.39 -4.55
C SER A 432 -7.41 -13.16 -6.04
N LEU A 433 -6.89 -11.99 -6.46
CA LEU A 433 -6.52 -11.72 -7.85
C LEU A 433 -5.22 -12.40 -8.27
N ILE A 434 -4.39 -12.83 -7.31
CA ILE A 434 -3.10 -13.45 -7.56
C ILE A 434 -3.25 -14.97 -7.70
N SER A 435 -4.17 -15.56 -6.94
CA SER A 435 -4.47 -16.99 -6.90
C SER A 435 -5.04 -17.57 -8.20
#